data_AF-A0A9J6RKV7-F1
#
_entry.id   AF-A0A9J6RKV7-F1
#
_cell.length_a   1.000
_cell.length_b   1.000
_cell.length_c   1.000
_cell.angle_alpha   90.00
_cell.angle_beta   90.00
_cell.angle_gamma   90.00
#
_symmetry.space_group_name_H-M   'P 1'
#
loop_
_entity.id
_entity.type
_entity.pdbx_description
1 polymer ?
#
loop_
_entity_poly.entity_id
_entity_poly.type
_entity_poly.pdbx_seq_one_letter_code
_entity_poly.pdbx_strand_id
1 'polypeptide(L)'
;MNPVLSTGLAGIQAGQNSAQSAAQKIASASVTTPTDTEAVDAVNEATAPASSGLDAITEGAVELLRSEQQVQASAAVVQTADETLGTLIDTVV
;
A
#
# COMPACT_ATOMS: atom_id res chain seq x y z
N MET A 1 8.69 28.44 -4.65
CA MET A 1 8.25 27.40 -3.70
C MET A 1 7.57 26.33 -4.53
N ASN A 2 8.13 25.12 -4.66
CA ASN A 2 7.64 24.08 -5.59
C ASN A 2 6.63 23.15 -4.90
N PRO A 3 5.30 23.36 -5.06
CA PRO A 3 4.27 22.55 -4.40
C PRO A 3 4.22 21.09 -4.88
N VAL A 4 4.73 20.81 -6.08
CA VAL A 4 4.68 19.47 -6.70
C VAL A 4 5.72 18.53 -6.12
N LEU A 5 6.97 19.00 -5.93
CA LEU A 5 8.04 18.22 -5.30
C LEU A 5 7.74 17.91 -3.83
N SER A 6 7.19 18.87 -3.09
CA SER A 6 6.78 18.65 -1.70
C SER A 6 5.60 17.68 -1.60
N THR A 7 4.62 17.79 -2.52
CA THR A 7 3.47 16.86 -2.57
C THR A 7 3.90 15.45 -2.97
N GLY A 8 4.83 15.34 -3.93
CA GLY A 8 5.41 14.05 -4.34
C GLY A 8 6.19 13.39 -3.22
N LEU A 9 7.06 14.14 -2.53
CA LEU A 9 7.81 13.62 -1.38
C LEU A 9 6.87 13.21 -0.22
N ALA A 10 5.86 14.02 0.07
CA ALA A 10 4.85 13.70 1.08
C ALA A 10 4.04 12.45 0.70
N GLY A 11 3.69 12.29 -0.57
CA GLY A 11 3.01 11.11 -1.09
C GLY A 11 3.86 9.84 -0.96
N ILE A 12 5.16 9.91 -1.26
CA ILE A 12 6.10 8.80 -1.09
C ILE A 12 6.22 8.42 0.39
N GLN A 13 6.33 9.41 1.27
CA GLN A 13 6.46 9.17 2.71
C GLN A 13 5.17 8.57 3.31
N ALA A 14 4.01 9.05 2.88
CA ALA A 14 2.72 8.46 3.23
C ALA A 14 2.58 7.02 2.69
N GLY A 15 2.98 6.79 1.44
CA GLY A 15 2.97 5.46 0.81
C GLY A 15 3.86 4.44 1.53
N GLN A 16 5.07 4.85 1.93
CA GLN A 16 5.97 3.99 2.72
C GLN A 16 5.35 3.59 4.07
N ASN A 17 4.71 4.53 4.77
CA ASN A 17 4.03 4.25 6.04
C ASN A 17 2.83 3.31 5.86
N SER A 18 2.02 3.54 4.82
CA SER A 18 0.88 2.66 4.49
C SER A 18 1.35 1.25 4.11
N ALA A 19 2.40 1.13 3.29
CA ALA A 19 2.98 -0.15 2.89
C ALA A 19 3.53 -0.93 4.09
N GLN A 20 4.21 -0.25 5.02
CA GLN A 20 4.69 -0.87 6.27
C GLN A 20 3.52 -1.41 7.12
N SER A 21 2.44 -0.64 7.26
CA SER A 21 1.26 -1.06 8.03
C SER A 21 0.53 -2.23 7.37
N ALA A 22 0.39 -2.22 6.04
CA ALA A 22 -0.18 -3.32 5.28
C ALA A 22 0.66 -4.60 5.41
N ALA A 23 1.99 -4.50 5.29
CA ALA A 23 2.90 -5.61 5.47
C ALA A 23 2.80 -6.22 6.88
N GLN A 24 2.67 -5.39 7.92
CA GLN A 24 2.48 -5.86 9.30
C GLN A 24 1.14 -6.60 9.48
N LYS A 25 0.05 -6.10 8.89
CA LYS A 25 -1.25 -6.78 8.91
C LYS A 25 -1.18 -8.15 8.23
N ILE A 26 -0.55 -8.24 7.07
CA ILE A 26 -0.35 -9.49 6.32
C ILE A 26 0.53 -10.47 7.11
N ALA A 27 1.64 -9.99 7.69
CA ALA A 27 2.51 -10.80 8.55
C ALA A 27 1.77 -11.33 9.80
N SER A 28 0.91 -10.51 10.40
CA SER A 28 0.13 -10.91 11.58
C SER A 28 -0.99 -11.90 11.26
N ALA A 29 -1.61 -11.77 10.08
CA ALA A 29 -2.62 -12.69 9.58
C ALA A 29 -2.03 -14.05 9.16
N SER A 30 -0.84 -14.04 8.55
CA SER A 30 -0.11 -15.27 8.21
C SER A 30 0.44 -15.99 9.45
N VAL A 31 0.85 -15.27 10.50
CA VAL A 31 1.28 -15.86 11.78
C VAL A 31 0.11 -16.41 12.60
N THR A 32 -1.06 -15.78 12.57
CA THR A 32 -2.30 -16.28 13.23
C THR A 32 -2.96 -17.43 12.47
N THR A 33 -2.30 -17.95 11.43
CA THR A 33 -2.66 -19.23 10.81
C THR A 33 -1.71 -20.33 11.27
N PRO A 34 -1.74 -20.80 12.54
CA PRO A 34 -1.29 -22.13 12.82
C PRO A 34 -2.38 -23.08 12.31
N THR A 35 -1.98 -23.95 11.38
CA THR A 35 -2.36 -25.36 11.30
C THR A 35 -3.14 -25.87 12.51
N ASP A 36 -4.26 -26.55 12.25
CA ASP A 36 -4.85 -27.61 13.07
C ASP A 36 -4.17 -27.84 14.43
N THR A 37 -4.66 -27.18 15.48
CA THR A 37 -4.47 -27.68 16.85
C THR A 37 -5.79 -27.49 17.58
N GLU A 38 -6.57 -28.56 17.57
CA GLU A 38 -7.72 -28.73 18.42
C GLU A 38 -7.34 -28.61 19.92
N ALA A 39 -8.23 -27.95 20.68
CA ALA A 39 -8.35 -27.94 22.14
C ALA A 39 -7.23 -27.20 22.91
N VAL A 40 -7.48 -26.18 23.74
CA VAL A 40 -8.47 -26.09 24.81
C VAL A 40 -8.63 -24.63 25.30
N ASP A 41 -9.88 -24.26 25.55
CA ASP A 41 -10.31 -23.34 26.62
C ASP A 41 -10.21 -21.81 26.41
N ALA A 42 -11.17 -21.25 25.67
CA ALA A 42 -11.94 -20.10 26.13
C ALA A 42 -13.28 -20.06 25.37
N VAL A 43 -14.32 -20.48 26.07
CA VAL A 43 -15.72 -20.46 25.67
C VAL A 43 -16.12 -19.03 25.30
N ASN A 44 -16.65 -18.82 24.08
CA ASN A 44 -17.34 -17.63 23.55
C ASN A 44 -16.62 -16.83 22.44
N GLU A 45 -16.56 -17.38 21.22
CA GLU A 45 -16.94 -16.66 19.98
C GLU A 45 -17.35 -17.71 18.93
N ALA A 46 -18.64 -17.74 18.60
CA ALA A 46 -19.17 -18.62 17.59
C ALA A 46 -18.68 -18.20 16.19
N THR A 47 -18.00 -19.11 15.50
CA THR A 47 -17.87 -19.17 14.04
C THR A 47 -17.34 -17.90 13.36
N ALA A 48 -16.02 -17.69 13.37
CA ALA A 48 -15.38 -16.99 12.27
C ALA A 48 -15.11 -18.02 11.15
N PRO A 49 -15.73 -17.88 9.96
CA PRO A 49 -15.47 -18.80 8.86
C PRO A 49 -14.03 -18.62 8.39
N ALA A 50 -13.41 -19.69 7.87
CA ALA A 50 -12.09 -19.67 7.25
C ALA A 50 -11.93 -18.61 6.12
N SER A 51 -13.04 -17.99 5.68
CA SER A 51 -13.06 -16.83 4.78
C SER A 51 -12.48 -15.55 5.40
N SER A 52 -12.56 -15.32 6.71
CA SER A 52 -12.10 -14.06 7.32
C SER A 52 -10.59 -13.81 7.15
N GLY A 53 -9.77 -14.87 7.11
CA GLY A 53 -8.33 -14.77 6.86
C GLY A 53 -7.99 -14.50 5.39
N LEU A 54 -8.69 -15.16 4.47
CA LEU A 54 -8.59 -14.93 3.02
C LEU A 54 -9.09 -13.53 2.63
N ASP A 55 -10.15 -13.04 3.27
CA ASP A 55 -10.66 -11.69 3.09
C ASP A 55 -9.65 -10.65 3.59
N ALA A 56 -9.03 -10.86 4.76
CA ALA A 56 -7.99 -9.96 5.27
C ALA A 56 -6.73 -9.89 4.37
N ILE A 57 -6.32 -11.02 3.80
CA ILE A 57 -5.20 -11.08 2.84
C ILE A 57 -5.59 -10.39 1.52
N THR A 58 -6.80 -10.62 1.02
CA THR A 58 -7.29 -10.01 -0.22
C THR A 58 -7.44 -8.50 -0.08
N GLU A 59 -8.00 -8.02 1.04
CA GLU A 59 -8.08 -6.60 1.38
C GLU A 59 -6.68 -5.98 1.45
N GLY A 60 -5.72 -6.66 2.10
CA GLY A 60 -4.33 -6.22 2.16
C GLY A 60 -3.65 -6.16 0.79
N ALA A 61 -3.91 -7.13 -0.09
CA ALA A 61 -3.38 -7.16 -1.45
C ALA A 61 -3.97 -6.06 -2.33
N VAL A 62 -5.27 -5.76 -2.20
CA VAL A 62 -5.95 -4.67 -2.92
C VAL A 62 -5.42 -3.31 -2.45
N GLU A 63 -5.23 -3.12 -1.14
CA GLU A 63 -4.67 -1.88 -0.59
C GLU A 63 -3.22 -1.67 -1.06
N LEU A 64 -2.42 -2.74 -1.11
CA LEU A 64 -1.07 -2.70 -1.69
C LEU A 64 -1.10 -2.26 -3.17
N LEU A 65 -1.95 -2.89 -3.99
CA LEU A 65 -2.09 -2.54 -5.41
C LEU A 65 -2.51 -1.09 -5.61
N ARG A 66 -3.45 -0.59 -4.78
CA ARG A 66 -3.87 0.80 -4.80
C ARG A 66 -2.70 1.75 -4.50
N SER A 67 -1.90 1.41 -3.49
CA SER A 67 -0.73 2.21 -3.12
C SER A 67 0.31 2.26 -4.25
N GLU A 68 0.53 1.14 -4.93
CA GLU A 68 1.43 1.06 -6.09
C GLU A 68 0.92 1.94 -7.23
N GLN A 69 -0.37 1.85 -7.58
CA GLN A 69 -0.98 2.69 -8.60
C GLN A 69 -0.85 4.19 -8.27
N GLN A 70 -1.02 4.56 -7.00
CA GLN A 70 -0.89 5.94 -6.55
C GLN A 70 0.55 6.45 -6.70
N VAL A 71 1.55 5.63 -6.37
CA VAL A 71 2.96 5.95 -6.57
C VAL A 71 3.27 6.08 -8.06
N GLN A 72 2.78 5.15 -8.89
CA GLN A 72 2.98 5.17 -10.34
C GLN A 72 2.37 6.42 -10.99
N ALA A 73 1.15 6.80 -10.60
CA ALA A 73 0.51 8.03 -11.05
C ALA A 73 1.32 9.27 -10.64
N SER A 74 1.84 9.29 -9.41
CA SER A 74 2.69 10.37 -8.93
C SER A 74 4.00 10.47 -9.72
N ALA A 75 4.62 9.32 -10.05
CA ALA A 75 5.81 9.26 -10.89
C ALA A 75 5.55 9.76 -12.31
N ALA A 76 4.40 9.41 -12.90
CA ALA A 76 4.00 9.88 -14.23
C ALA A 76 3.81 11.42 -14.27
N VAL A 77 3.26 12.02 -13.20
CA VAL A 77 3.16 13.49 -13.08
C VAL A 77 4.54 14.14 -13.01
N VAL A 78 5.47 13.56 -12.27
CA VAL A 78 6.86 14.07 -12.20
C VAL A 78 7.56 13.93 -13.54
N GLN A 79 7.42 12.78 -14.22
CA GLN A 79 8.01 12.56 -15.54
C GLN A 79 7.47 13.55 -16.58
N THR A 80 6.15 13.77 -16.61
CA THR A 80 5.55 14.75 -17.52
C THR A 80 5.95 16.19 -17.19
N ALA A 81 6.16 16.51 -15.90
CA ALA A 81 6.73 17.78 -15.49
C ALA A 81 8.19 17.94 -15.99
N ASP A 82 9.01 16.89 -15.90
CA ASP A 82 10.39 16.90 -16.41
C ASP A 82 10.44 17.00 -17.94
N GLU A 83 9.59 16.27 -18.66
CA GLU A 83 9.50 16.37 -20.13
C GLU A 83 9.02 17.75 -20.57
N THR A 84 8.01 18.32 -19.92
CA THR A 84 7.53 19.68 -20.25
C THR A 84 8.58 20.75 -19.93
N LEU A 85 9.32 20.61 -18.82
CA LEU A 85 10.48 21.46 -18.51
C LEU A 85 11.60 21.31 -19.55
N GLY A 86 11.94 20.07 -19.93
CA GLY A 86 12.94 19.79 -20.96
C GLY A 86 12.57 20.38 -22.31
N THR A 87 11.29 20.25 -22.70
CA THR A 87 10.77 20.83 -23.95
C THR A 87 10.79 22.36 -23.91
N LEU A 88 10.47 22.97 -22.76
CA LEU A 88 10.56 24.42 -22.58
C LEU A 88 12.01 24.92 -22.68
N ILE A 89 12.99 24.20 -22.12
CA ILE A 89 14.42 24.51 -22.24
C ILE A 89 14.90 24.40 -23.70
N ASP A 90 14.47 23.37 -24.42
CA ASP A 90 14.84 23.15 -25.83
C ASP A 90 14.25 24.22 -26.78
N THR A 91 13.12 24.84 -26.40
CA THR A 91 12.49 25.90 -27.21
C THR A 91 13.09 27.30 -26.95
N VAL A 92 13.79 27.51 -25.82
CA VAL A 92 14.37 28.82 -25.44
C VAL A 92 15.88 28.94 -25.72
N VAL A 93 16.51 27.90 -26.27
CA VAL A 93 17.91 27.89 -26.73
C VAL A 93 17.95 27.91 -28.25
#